data_AF-A0A7C4W8L4-F1
#
_entry.id   AF-A0A7C4W8L4-F1
#
_cell.length_a   1.000
_cell.length_b   1.000
_cell.length_c   1.000
_cell.angle_alpha   90.00
_cell.angle_beta   90.00
_cell.angle_gamma   90.00
#
_symmetry.space_group_name_H-M   'P 1'
#
loop_
_entity.id
_entity.type
_entity.pdbx_description
1 polymer ?
#
loop_
_entity_poly.entity_id
_entity_poly.type
_entity_poly.pdbx_seq_one_letter_code
_entity_poly.pdbx_strand_id
1 'polypeptide(L)'
;MIEEDLVLMGLLAFMFFVSYLLHFPFDRFHIPSLLAPLIVGIILMVIPYTSNLCVLALSDEYNFLSNLGIMLLIFLIGLRIDVNEFKKQSWNIIVISFLNIVFSTLIGTIIIVSYGYSLYISVLISTALATVAEATVAPILDELDVIRSRSANLILGSGIIDDVLEVSLASLASVIVGGRYLFNPVNIIFGMLTLVFLASLLNRFLFPKLALFEGKINVHSLTMLILLVAITFTVISEYFNLGILLGAIIAGITFQKFSLKSNSNGRCIEILRSIAYGFLGPIFFFKIGLSITLDSIIRSLSLTLLLLFANFISKFSASLIVGLYSRMNWKEIVVVGWGISAKFSMGIIPAQILYSAGFIDEILFTSFIGVSTLTTLIIPFTLSYMVKRWRNNILPDFSP
;
A
#
# COMPACT_ATOMS: atom_id res chain seq x y z
N MET A 1 -13.33 33.98 -0.76
CA MET A 1 -12.84 33.31 -1.99
C MET A 1 -11.57 33.99 -2.51
N ILE A 2 -10.55 34.22 -1.68
CA ILE A 2 -9.18 33.97 -2.16
C ILE A 2 -9.08 32.48 -1.91
N GLU A 3 -9.31 31.74 -2.98
CA GLU A 3 -9.98 30.44 -3.02
C GLU A 3 -9.12 29.34 -2.41
N GLU A 4 -9.76 28.33 -1.82
CA GLU A 4 -9.13 27.17 -1.19
C GLU A 4 -8.06 26.52 -2.09
N ASP A 5 -8.23 26.61 -3.41
CA ASP A 5 -7.27 26.22 -4.45
C ASP A 5 -5.91 26.90 -4.31
N LEU A 6 -5.86 28.21 -4.02
CA LEU A 6 -4.60 28.95 -3.89
C LEU A 6 -3.82 28.47 -2.65
N VAL A 7 -4.54 28.16 -1.57
CA VAL A 7 -3.96 27.62 -0.34
C VAL A 7 -3.43 26.21 -0.59
N LEU A 8 -4.17 25.38 -1.32
CA LEU A 8 -3.73 24.05 -1.72
C LEU A 8 -2.46 24.10 -2.59
N MET A 9 -2.42 25.01 -3.58
CA MET A 9 -1.22 25.24 -4.40
C MET A 9 -0.03 25.70 -3.55
N GLY A 10 -0.26 26.60 -2.59
CA GLY A 10 0.77 27.05 -1.65
C GLY A 10 1.31 25.91 -0.78
N LEU A 11 0.43 25.04 -0.30
CA LEU A 11 0.78 23.86 0.49
C LEU A 11 1.55 22.82 -0.34
N LEU A 12 1.16 22.58 -1.59
CA LEU A 12 1.92 21.75 -2.53
C LEU A 12 3.30 22.34 -2.81
N ALA A 13 3.38 23.65 -3.09
CA ALA A 13 4.65 24.33 -3.33
C ALA A 13 5.59 24.21 -2.12
N PHE A 14 5.05 24.42 -0.90
CA PHE A 14 5.80 24.22 0.34
C PHE A 14 6.29 22.78 0.49
N MET A 15 5.40 21.80 0.29
CA MET A 15 5.72 20.39 0.38
C MET A 15 6.82 19.99 -0.61
N PHE A 16 6.73 20.42 -1.87
CA PHE A 16 7.77 20.15 -2.88
C PHE A 16 9.08 20.83 -2.54
N PHE A 17 9.04 22.10 -2.10
CA PHE A 17 10.24 22.84 -1.73
C PHE A 17 10.98 22.19 -0.56
N VAL A 18 10.28 21.87 0.53
CA VAL A 18 10.90 21.22 1.69
C VAL A 18 11.36 19.80 1.35
N SER A 19 10.59 19.04 0.58
CA SER A 19 11.00 17.70 0.14
C SER A 19 12.25 17.73 -0.74
N TYR A 20 12.36 18.72 -1.64
CA TYR A 20 13.56 18.96 -2.44
C TYR A 20 14.77 19.29 -1.57
N LEU A 21 14.61 20.10 -0.51
CA LEU A 21 15.71 20.36 0.42
C LEU A 21 16.10 19.12 1.25
N LEU A 22 15.13 18.30 1.64
CA LEU A 22 15.39 17.03 2.36
C LEU A 22 16.05 15.98 1.48
N HIS A 23 15.97 16.09 0.16
CA HIS A 23 16.66 15.19 -0.77
C HIS A 23 18.19 15.18 -0.55
N PHE A 24 18.82 16.34 -0.32
CA PHE A 24 20.28 16.42 -0.13
C PHE A 24 20.81 15.54 1.02
N PRO A 25 20.27 15.61 2.26
CA PRO A 25 20.66 14.67 3.31
C PRO A 25 20.20 13.24 2.99
N PHE A 26 19.03 13.05 2.37
CA PHE A 26 18.49 11.71 2.13
C PHE A 26 19.33 10.92 1.14
N ASP A 27 19.80 11.54 0.07
CA ASP A 27 20.72 10.93 -0.89
C ASP A 27 22.01 10.48 -0.21
N ARG A 28 22.56 11.32 0.68
CA ARG A 28 23.74 10.96 1.46
C ARG A 28 23.52 9.68 2.29
N PHE A 29 22.32 9.51 2.84
CA PHE A 29 21.94 8.31 3.60
C PHE A 29 21.30 7.20 2.73
N HIS A 30 21.06 7.45 1.44
CA HIS A 30 20.28 6.65 0.50
C HIS A 30 18.91 6.24 1.06
N ILE A 31 18.22 7.24 1.62
CA ILE A 31 16.82 7.13 2.03
C ILE A 31 15.97 7.39 0.77
N PRO A 32 14.94 6.58 0.48
CA PRO A 32 14.06 6.81 -0.65
C PRO A 32 13.46 8.22 -0.62
N SER A 33 13.42 8.88 -1.77
CA SER A 33 12.92 10.25 -1.94
C SER A 33 11.46 10.38 -1.55
N LEU A 34 10.64 9.34 -1.73
CA LEU A 34 9.24 9.32 -1.31
C LEU A 34 9.05 9.45 0.21
N LEU A 35 10.09 9.22 1.02
CA LEU A 35 10.02 9.43 2.47
C LEU A 35 10.14 10.90 2.86
N ALA A 36 10.69 11.76 2.00
CA ALA A 36 10.80 13.19 2.27
C ALA A 36 9.41 13.85 2.42
N PRO A 37 8.48 13.76 1.44
CA PRO A 37 7.15 14.33 1.58
C PRO A 37 6.35 13.69 2.73
N LEU A 38 6.53 12.40 3.02
CA LEU A 38 5.95 11.77 4.21
C LEU A 38 6.42 12.46 5.51
N ILE A 39 7.72 12.76 5.63
CA ILE A 39 8.26 13.52 6.76
C ILE A 39 7.72 14.94 6.81
N VAL A 40 7.61 15.62 5.68
CA VAL A 40 7.04 16.99 5.65
C VAL A 40 5.59 16.97 6.17
N GLY A 41 4.79 15.98 5.76
CA GLY A 41 3.43 15.80 6.25
C GLY A 41 3.38 15.58 7.76
N ILE A 42 4.24 14.70 8.28
CA ILE A 42 4.34 14.46 9.74
C ILE A 42 4.71 15.74 10.49
N ILE A 43 5.74 16.45 10.03
CA ILE A 43 6.22 17.68 10.68
C ILE A 43 5.10 18.71 10.73
N LEU A 44 4.38 18.90 9.62
CA LEU A 44 3.24 19.83 9.57
C LEU A 44 2.11 19.42 10.51
N MET A 45 1.91 18.13 10.75
CA MET A 45 0.88 17.69 11.70
C MET A 45 1.29 17.88 13.16
N VAL A 46 2.59 17.91 13.47
CA VAL A 46 3.12 18.12 14.83
C VAL A 46 3.19 19.61 15.20
N ILE A 47 3.39 20.50 14.23
CA ILE A 47 3.50 21.94 14.48
C ILE A 47 2.13 22.48 14.92
N PRO A 48 2.02 23.14 16.10
CA PRO A 48 0.78 23.83 16.47
C PRO A 48 0.45 24.93 15.45
N TYR A 49 -0.84 25.19 15.18
CA TYR A 49 -1.36 26.22 14.25
C TYR A 49 -1.40 25.90 12.75
N THR A 50 -0.84 24.77 12.28
CA THR A 50 -0.98 24.30 10.89
C THR A 50 -2.21 23.40 10.67
N SER A 51 -2.95 23.07 11.73
CA SER A 51 -4.12 22.19 11.65
C SER A 51 -5.17 22.63 10.63
N ASN A 52 -5.39 23.94 10.48
CA ASN A 52 -6.32 24.48 9.48
C ASN A 52 -5.84 24.30 8.03
N LEU A 53 -4.51 24.25 7.81
CA LEU A 53 -3.91 23.92 6.51
C LEU A 53 -4.02 22.41 6.23
N CYS A 54 -3.96 21.57 7.26
CA CYS A 54 -4.16 20.12 7.14
C CYS A 54 -5.59 19.75 6.71
N VAL A 55 -6.61 20.52 7.12
CA VAL A 55 -8.02 20.29 6.70
C VAL A 55 -8.18 20.42 5.17
N LEU A 56 -7.44 21.34 4.53
CA LEU A 56 -7.50 21.52 3.07
C LEU A 56 -6.78 20.43 2.29
N ALA A 57 -5.75 19.80 2.87
CA ALA A 57 -5.10 18.62 2.31
C ALA A 57 -5.92 17.32 2.50
N LEU A 58 -7.12 17.42 3.08
CA LEU A 58 -8.12 16.36 3.15
C LEU A 58 -9.32 16.62 2.24
N SER A 59 -9.27 17.67 1.42
CA SER A 59 -10.28 17.99 0.40
C SER A 59 -10.44 16.86 -0.63
N ASP A 60 -11.60 16.79 -1.27
CA ASP A 60 -11.91 15.78 -2.27
C ASP A 60 -10.97 15.87 -3.49
N GLU A 61 -10.57 17.10 -3.85
CA GLU A 61 -9.60 17.37 -4.91
C GLU A 61 -8.23 16.78 -4.58
N TYR A 62 -7.75 17.00 -3.36
CA TYR A 62 -6.47 16.43 -2.92
C TYR A 62 -6.54 14.90 -2.82
N ASN A 63 -7.67 14.36 -2.33
CA ASN A 63 -7.91 12.92 -2.27
C ASN A 63 -7.86 12.28 -3.65
N PHE A 64 -8.49 12.90 -4.65
CA PHE A 64 -8.43 12.45 -6.03
C PHE A 64 -6.99 12.45 -6.58
N LEU A 65 -6.23 13.52 -6.34
CA LEU A 65 -4.85 13.63 -6.82
C LEU A 65 -3.91 12.61 -6.14
N SER A 66 -4.07 12.42 -4.84
CA SER A 66 -3.40 11.38 -4.06
C SER A 66 -3.73 9.97 -4.58
N ASN A 67 -5.00 9.71 -4.91
CA ASN A 67 -5.46 8.43 -5.46
C ASN A 67 -4.87 8.16 -6.85
N LEU A 68 -4.74 9.19 -7.70
CA LEU A 68 -4.01 9.08 -8.97
C LEU A 68 -2.52 8.78 -8.75
N GLY A 69 -1.91 9.35 -7.70
CA GLY A 69 -0.53 9.08 -7.33
C GLY A 69 -0.26 7.63 -6.97
N ILE A 70 -1.02 7.07 -6.02
CA ILE A 70 -0.89 5.65 -5.69
C ILE A 70 -1.22 4.77 -6.90
N MET A 71 -2.26 5.08 -7.68
CA MET A 71 -2.59 4.33 -8.89
C MET A 71 -1.39 4.25 -9.86
N LEU A 72 -0.74 5.38 -10.17
CA LEU A 72 0.38 5.37 -11.11
C LEU A 72 1.65 4.72 -10.53
N LEU A 73 1.95 4.93 -9.26
CA LEU A 73 3.07 4.26 -8.59
C LEU A 73 2.90 2.73 -8.67
N ILE A 74 1.72 2.25 -8.26
CA ILE A 74 1.40 0.82 -8.20
C ILE A 74 1.31 0.21 -9.60
N PHE A 75 0.83 0.96 -10.60
CA PHE A 75 0.89 0.56 -12.00
C PHE A 75 2.34 0.38 -12.49
N LEU A 76 3.23 1.34 -12.22
CA LEU A 76 4.64 1.24 -12.60
C LEU A 76 5.34 0.08 -11.90
N ILE A 77 5.00 -0.18 -10.65
CA ILE A 77 5.44 -1.37 -9.91
C ILE A 77 4.97 -2.65 -10.61
N GLY A 78 3.70 -2.70 -10.99
CA GLY A 78 3.12 -3.82 -11.75
C GLY A 78 3.86 -4.13 -13.06
N LEU A 79 4.40 -3.12 -13.76
CA LEU A 79 5.25 -3.33 -14.94
C LEU A 79 6.58 -4.02 -14.63
N ARG A 80 7.09 -3.85 -13.41
CA ARG A 80 8.41 -4.32 -12.99
C ARG A 80 8.37 -5.67 -12.28
N ILE A 81 7.21 -6.09 -11.75
CA ILE A 81 7.02 -7.39 -11.10
C ILE A 81 7.39 -8.54 -12.06
N ASP A 82 8.15 -9.50 -11.57
CA ASP A 82 8.39 -10.76 -12.28
C ASP A 82 7.21 -11.71 -12.02
N VAL A 83 6.29 -11.80 -12.99
CA VAL A 83 5.09 -12.63 -12.90
C VAL A 83 5.43 -14.12 -12.75
N ASN A 84 6.53 -14.59 -13.32
CA ASN A 84 6.91 -16.00 -13.22
C ASN A 84 7.38 -16.32 -11.81
N GLU A 85 8.21 -15.45 -11.22
CA GLU A 85 8.65 -15.62 -9.84
C GLU A 85 7.46 -15.46 -8.87
N PHE A 86 6.59 -14.47 -9.09
CA PHE A 86 5.37 -14.28 -8.30
C PHE A 86 4.48 -15.53 -8.30
N LYS A 87 4.30 -16.18 -9.47
CA LYS A 87 3.55 -17.44 -9.59
C LYS A 87 4.21 -18.59 -8.84
N LYS A 88 5.54 -18.73 -8.91
CA LYS A 88 6.26 -19.76 -8.14
C LYS A 88 6.09 -19.55 -6.63
N GLN A 89 6.02 -18.30 -6.19
CA GLN A 89 5.82 -17.94 -4.78
C GLN A 89 4.36 -17.95 -4.33
N SER A 90 3.39 -18.17 -5.23
CA SER A 90 1.95 -18.08 -4.91
C SER A 90 1.52 -18.92 -3.70
N TRP A 91 2.03 -20.14 -3.56
CA TRP A 91 1.76 -20.96 -2.38
C TRP A 91 2.31 -20.32 -1.09
N ASN A 92 3.55 -19.83 -1.12
CA ASN A 92 4.17 -19.15 0.02
C ASN A 92 3.42 -17.86 0.38
N ILE A 93 2.92 -17.13 -0.62
CA ILE A 93 2.07 -15.94 -0.46
C ILE A 93 0.75 -16.29 0.24
N ILE A 94 0.08 -17.36 -0.19
CA ILE A 94 -1.17 -17.81 0.45
C ILE A 94 -0.93 -18.24 1.90
N VAL A 95 0.12 -19.03 2.13
CA VAL A 95 0.45 -19.54 3.47
C VAL A 95 0.87 -18.41 4.41
N ILE A 96 1.69 -17.45 3.97
CA ILE A 96 2.10 -16.32 4.83
C ILE A 96 0.92 -15.45 5.20
N SER A 97 0.01 -15.18 4.25
CA SER A 97 -1.20 -14.40 4.50
C SER A 97 -2.12 -15.12 5.49
N PHE A 98 -2.35 -16.42 5.27
CA PHE A 98 -3.16 -17.23 6.19
C PHE A 98 -2.56 -17.26 7.61
N LEU A 99 -1.26 -17.52 7.74
CA LEU A 99 -0.60 -17.53 9.05
C LEU A 99 -0.61 -16.15 9.71
N ASN A 100 -0.43 -15.08 8.94
CA ASN A 100 -0.53 -13.71 9.42
C ASN A 100 -1.93 -13.43 10.00
N ILE A 101 -3.00 -13.80 9.29
CA ILE A 101 -4.38 -13.70 9.79
C ILE A 101 -4.54 -14.48 11.10
N VAL A 102 -4.12 -15.74 11.12
CA VAL A 102 -4.29 -16.61 12.29
C VAL A 102 -3.55 -16.05 13.50
N PHE A 103 -2.27 -15.70 13.37
CA PHE A 103 -1.49 -15.18 14.50
C PHE A 103 -1.99 -13.81 14.96
N SER A 104 -2.27 -12.88 14.04
CA SER A 104 -2.78 -11.54 14.36
C SER A 104 -4.12 -11.64 15.09
N THR A 105 -5.00 -12.52 14.62
CA THR A 105 -6.29 -12.78 15.26
C THR A 105 -6.12 -13.39 16.64
N LEU A 106 -5.30 -14.43 16.79
CA LEU A 106 -5.11 -15.10 18.08
C LEU A 106 -4.49 -14.18 19.13
N ILE A 107 -3.34 -13.58 18.82
CA ILE A 107 -2.59 -12.76 19.77
C ILE A 107 -3.36 -11.46 20.08
N GLY A 108 -3.91 -10.82 19.05
CA GLY A 108 -4.74 -9.62 19.23
C GLY A 108 -5.96 -9.92 20.08
N THR A 109 -6.66 -11.05 19.86
CA THR A 109 -7.90 -11.36 20.59
C THR A 109 -7.61 -11.58 22.07
N ILE A 110 -6.50 -12.25 22.41
CA ILE A 110 -6.08 -12.44 23.79
C ILE A 110 -5.88 -11.08 24.48
N ILE A 111 -5.21 -10.14 23.81
CA ILE A 111 -4.96 -8.81 24.36
C ILE A 111 -6.27 -8.03 24.49
N ILE A 112 -7.08 -7.96 23.44
CA ILE A 112 -8.31 -7.15 23.45
C ILE A 112 -9.32 -7.71 24.47
N VAL A 113 -9.50 -9.04 24.56
CA VAL A 113 -10.37 -9.65 25.58
C VAL A 113 -9.89 -9.35 27.01
N SER A 114 -8.57 -9.28 27.23
CA SER A 114 -8.03 -8.92 28.56
C SER A 114 -8.38 -7.50 29.01
N TYR A 115 -8.77 -6.63 28.08
CA TYR A 115 -9.29 -5.28 28.36
C TYR A 115 -10.82 -5.24 28.52
N GLY A 116 -11.50 -6.39 28.50
CA GLY A 116 -12.94 -6.51 28.78
C GLY A 116 -13.86 -6.38 27.58
N TYR A 117 -13.34 -6.29 26.35
CA TYR A 117 -14.16 -6.28 25.14
C TYR A 117 -14.73 -7.67 24.83
N SER A 118 -15.86 -7.71 24.13
CA SER A 118 -16.49 -8.97 23.72
C SER A 118 -15.59 -9.78 22.78
N LEU A 119 -15.71 -11.11 22.84
CA LEU A 119 -14.92 -12.01 21.98
C LEU A 119 -15.11 -11.69 20.49
N TYR A 120 -16.35 -11.43 20.06
CA TYR A 120 -16.67 -11.17 18.65
C TYR A 120 -15.99 -9.90 18.12
N ILE A 121 -16.05 -8.81 18.89
CA ILE A 121 -15.38 -7.55 18.56
C ILE A 121 -13.86 -7.74 18.57
N SER A 122 -13.35 -8.45 19.58
CA SER A 122 -11.93 -8.72 19.73
C SER A 122 -11.38 -9.49 18.53
N VAL A 123 -12.07 -10.55 18.08
CA VAL A 123 -11.70 -11.32 16.88
C VAL A 123 -11.71 -10.42 15.65
N LEU A 124 -12.76 -9.62 15.43
CA LEU A 124 -12.87 -8.78 14.24
C LEU A 124 -11.75 -7.74 14.16
N ILE A 125 -11.54 -6.97 15.24
CA ILE A 125 -10.48 -5.96 15.31
C ILE A 125 -9.09 -6.61 15.21
N SER A 126 -8.88 -7.75 15.84
CA SER A 126 -7.60 -8.47 15.76
C SER A 126 -7.33 -9.04 14.37
N THR A 127 -8.37 -9.48 13.67
CA THR A 127 -8.23 -9.90 12.26
C THR A 127 -7.86 -8.70 11.40
N ALA A 128 -8.41 -7.52 11.67
CA ALA A 128 -8.04 -6.28 10.98
C ALA A 128 -6.59 -5.84 11.30
N LEU A 129 -5.93 -6.35 12.36
CA LEU A 129 -4.48 -6.19 12.57
C LEU A 129 -3.64 -6.95 11.54
N ALA A 130 -4.19 -7.97 10.88
CA ALA A 130 -3.47 -8.74 9.88
C ALA A 130 -3.22 -7.99 8.58
N THR A 131 -3.83 -6.83 8.35
CA THR A 131 -3.70 -6.06 7.11
C THR A 131 -2.29 -5.53 6.88
N VAL A 132 -1.94 -5.23 5.62
CA VAL A 132 -0.59 -4.81 5.19
C VAL A 132 -0.65 -3.54 4.35
N ALA A 133 0.17 -2.55 4.66
CA ALA A 133 0.30 -1.30 3.91
C ALA A 133 1.18 -1.42 2.67
N GLU A 134 0.83 -2.31 1.75
CA GLU A 134 1.62 -2.50 0.52
C GLU A 134 1.71 -1.21 -0.32
N ALA A 135 0.68 -0.35 -0.27
CA ALA A 135 0.64 1.00 -0.82
C ALA A 135 1.87 1.87 -0.49
N THR A 136 2.40 1.71 0.72
CA THR A 136 3.55 2.49 1.21
C THR A 136 4.85 1.73 0.97
N VAL A 137 4.83 0.41 1.15
CA VAL A 137 6.03 -0.43 1.08
C VAL A 137 6.47 -0.68 -0.37
N ALA A 138 5.54 -0.88 -1.30
CA ALA A 138 5.84 -1.21 -2.69
C ALA A 138 6.66 -0.12 -3.40
N PRO A 139 6.29 1.19 -3.34
CA PRO A 139 7.08 2.25 -3.96
C PRO A 139 8.48 2.38 -3.37
N ILE A 140 8.64 2.12 -2.07
CA ILE A 140 9.94 2.11 -1.39
C ILE A 140 10.84 0.98 -1.93
N LEU A 141 10.30 -0.24 -2.03
CA LEU A 141 11.04 -1.38 -2.59
C LEU A 141 11.38 -1.17 -4.08
N ASP A 142 10.52 -0.47 -4.82
CA ASP A 142 10.76 -0.11 -6.22
C ASP A 142 11.87 0.93 -6.39
N GLU A 143 11.84 1.97 -5.56
CA GLU A 143 12.86 3.01 -5.54
C GLU A 143 14.23 2.46 -5.12
N LEU A 144 14.23 1.50 -4.19
CA LEU A 144 15.41 0.74 -3.80
C LEU A 144 15.79 -0.35 -4.81
N ASP A 145 15.07 -0.50 -5.92
CA ASP A 145 15.39 -1.42 -7.00
C ASP A 145 15.46 -2.90 -6.55
N VAL A 146 14.62 -3.29 -5.58
CA VAL A 146 14.50 -4.67 -5.08
C VAL A 146 13.11 -5.28 -5.31
N ILE A 147 12.24 -4.59 -6.06
CA ILE A 147 10.84 -4.98 -6.29
C ILE A 147 10.67 -6.36 -6.98
N ARG A 148 11.71 -6.84 -7.66
CA ARG A 148 11.76 -8.15 -8.33
C ARG A 148 12.21 -9.28 -7.40
N SER A 149 12.65 -8.96 -6.18
CA SER A 149 13.13 -9.97 -5.24
C SER A 149 11.98 -10.86 -4.76
N ARG A 150 12.35 -12.08 -4.32
CA ARG A 150 11.43 -12.98 -3.64
C ARG A 150 10.79 -12.33 -2.41
N SER A 151 11.56 -11.58 -1.63
CA SER A 151 11.07 -10.85 -0.46
C SER A 151 10.00 -9.83 -0.83
N ALA A 152 10.21 -9.06 -1.90
CA ALA A 152 9.20 -8.13 -2.41
C ALA A 152 7.93 -8.85 -2.86
N ASN A 153 8.05 -9.96 -3.60
CA ASN A 153 6.90 -10.76 -4.04
C ASN A 153 6.07 -11.29 -2.86
N LEU A 154 6.70 -11.70 -1.75
CA LEU A 154 5.99 -12.13 -0.55
C LEU A 154 5.25 -10.99 0.14
N ILE A 155 5.88 -9.81 0.25
CA ILE A 155 5.27 -8.62 0.87
C ILE A 155 4.06 -8.16 0.04
N LEU A 156 4.26 -7.92 -1.26
CA LEU A 156 3.19 -7.48 -2.18
C LEU A 156 2.11 -8.53 -2.35
N GLY A 157 2.50 -9.80 -2.49
CA GLY A 157 1.53 -10.86 -2.65
C GLY A 157 0.61 -11.00 -1.44
N SER A 158 1.15 -10.80 -0.23
CA SER A 158 0.33 -10.85 0.98
C SER A 158 -0.63 -9.67 1.09
N GLY A 159 -0.21 -8.46 0.72
CA GLY A 159 -1.10 -7.29 0.73
C GLY A 159 -2.27 -7.46 -0.24
N ILE A 160 -2.04 -7.99 -1.46
CA ILE A 160 -3.11 -8.29 -2.42
C ILE A 160 -4.14 -9.29 -1.85
N ILE A 161 -3.71 -10.29 -1.09
CA ILE A 161 -4.64 -11.23 -0.42
C ILE A 161 -5.41 -10.51 0.69
N ASP A 162 -4.71 -9.66 1.45
CA ASP A 162 -5.29 -8.95 2.58
C ASP A 162 -6.31 -7.88 2.16
N ASP A 163 -6.17 -7.24 0.99
CA ASP A 163 -7.17 -6.29 0.44
C ASP A 163 -8.57 -6.95 0.33
N VAL A 164 -8.64 -8.24 -0.04
CA VAL A 164 -9.90 -8.99 -0.07
C VAL A 164 -10.46 -9.21 1.33
N LEU A 165 -9.58 -9.44 2.31
CA LEU A 165 -9.97 -9.61 3.71
C LEU A 165 -10.47 -8.30 4.30
N GLU A 166 -9.88 -7.16 3.96
CA GLU A 166 -10.30 -5.84 4.43
C GLU A 166 -11.75 -5.55 4.09
N VAL A 167 -12.13 -5.77 2.83
CA VAL A 167 -13.51 -5.61 2.36
C VAL A 167 -14.45 -6.58 3.08
N SER A 168 -14.00 -7.81 3.29
CA SER A 168 -14.76 -8.84 4.02
C SER A 168 -15.00 -8.43 5.48
N LEU A 169 -13.97 -7.93 6.17
CA LEU A 169 -14.05 -7.47 7.55
C LEU A 169 -14.90 -6.22 7.70
N ALA A 170 -14.77 -5.25 6.78
CA ALA A 170 -15.57 -4.03 6.78
C ALA A 170 -17.05 -4.37 6.64
N SER A 171 -17.37 -5.32 5.76
CA SER A 171 -18.76 -5.71 5.61
C SER A 171 -19.28 -6.55 6.78
N LEU A 172 -18.48 -7.42 7.39
CA LEU A 172 -18.86 -8.11 8.62
C LEU A 172 -19.13 -7.10 9.75
N ALA A 173 -18.27 -6.08 9.90
CA ALA A 173 -18.47 -5.00 10.86
C ALA A 173 -19.81 -4.27 10.60
N SER A 174 -20.12 -3.97 9.34
CA SER A 174 -21.39 -3.32 9.04
C SER A 174 -22.61 -4.21 9.29
N VAL A 175 -22.54 -5.51 9.04
CA VAL A 175 -23.65 -6.44 9.34
C VAL A 175 -23.91 -6.48 10.85
N ILE A 176 -22.85 -6.50 11.66
CA ILE A 176 -22.95 -6.47 13.14
C ILE A 176 -23.67 -5.22 13.63
N VAL A 177 -23.39 -4.07 13.00
CA VAL A 177 -24.00 -2.77 13.32
C VAL A 177 -25.45 -2.66 12.83
N GLY A 178 -25.98 -3.66 12.13
CA GLY A 178 -27.31 -3.62 11.51
C GLY A 178 -27.37 -2.79 10.23
N GLY A 179 -26.21 -2.39 9.70
CA GLY A 179 -26.08 -1.76 8.40
C GLY A 179 -26.28 -2.77 7.27
N ARG A 180 -26.85 -2.31 6.15
CA ARG A 180 -26.98 -3.10 4.91
C ARG A 180 -25.77 -2.89 3.99
N TYR A 181 -24.54 -2.95 4.49
CA TYR A 181 -23.43 -3.17 3.56
C TYR A 181 -23.58 -4.58 2.99
N LEU A 182 -23.89 -4.61 1.70
CA LEU A 182 -23.96 -5.84 0.94
C LEU A 182 -22.54 -6.28 0.63
N PHE A 183 -21.91 -7.01 1.56
CA PHE A 183 -20.85 -7.94 1.16
C PHE A 183 -21.48 -8.86 0.13
N ASN A 184 -21.15 -8.66 -1.14
CA ASN A 184 -21.48 -9.65 -2.14
C ASN A 184 -20.16 -10.31 -2.55
N PRO A 185 -19.80 -11.47 -1.97
CA PRO A 185 -18.59 -12.18 -2.38
C PRO A 185 -18.62 -12.51 -3.88
N VAL A 186 -19.83 -12.59 -4.44
CA VAL A 186 -20.05 -12.73 -5.89
C VAL A 186 -19.49 -11.52 -6.64
N ASN A 187 -19.67 -10.28 -6.16
CA ASN A 187 -19.10 -9.09 -6.80
C ASN A 187 -17.57 -9.11 -6.83
N ILE A 188 -16.91 -9.54 -5.76
CA ILE A 188 -15.44 -9.68 -5.71
C ILE A 188 -14.97 -10.69 -6.76
N ILE A 189 -15.62 -11.86 -6.82
CA ILE A 189 -15.29 -12.91 -7.80
C ILE A 189 -15.52 -12.41 -9.23
N PHE A 190 -16.67 -11.77 -9.50
CA PHE A 190 -16.93 -11.17 -10.81
C PHE A 190 -15.94 -10.05 -11.14
N GLY A 191 -15.55 -9.22 -10.18
CA GLY A 191 -14.51 -8.20 -10.35
C GLY A 191 -13.17 -8.80 -10.75
N MET A 192 -12.70 -9.84 -10.03
CA MET A 192 -11.47 -10.53 -10.39
C MET A 192 -11.56 -11.18 -11.77
N LEU A 193 -12.66 -11.85 -12.08
CA LEU A 193 -12.88 -12.47 -13.39
C LEU A 193 -12.90 -11.43 -14.52
N THR A 194 -13.54 -10.28 -14.32
CA THR A 194 -13.58 -9.20 -15.31
C THR A 194 -12.20 -8.60 -15.55
N LEU A 195 -11.41 -8.35 -14.50
CA LEU A 195 -10.02 -7.87 -14.63
C LEU A 195 -9.15 -8.88 -15.37
N VAL A 196 -9.21 -10.16 -15.02
CA VAL A 196 -8.45 -11.23 -15.70
C VAL A 196 -8.90 -11.41 -17.14
N PHE A 197 -10.21 -11.37 -17.41
CA PHE A 197 -10.76 -11.44 -18.76
C PHE A 197 -10.27 -10.27 -19.62
N LEU A 198 -10.34 -9.04 -19.11
CA LEU A 198 -9.85 -7.85 -19.79
C LEU A 198 -8.34 -7.94 -20.04
N ALA A 199 -7.56 -8.35 -19.04
CA ALA A 199 -6.11 -8.57 -19.18
C ALA A 199 -5.77 -9.57 -20.29
N SER A 200 -6.52 -10.67 -20.35
CA SER A 200 -6.38 -11.70 -21.39
C SER A 200 -6.76 -11.17 -22.78
N LEU A 201 -7.88 -10.44 -22.86
CA LEU A 201 -8.38 -9.84 -24.10
C LEU A 201 -7.36 -8.85 -24.69
N LEU A 202 -6.85 -7.93 -23.87
CA LEU A 202 -5.85 -6.93 -24.30
C LEU A 202 -4.55 -7.60 -24.76
N ASN A 203 -4.04 -8.57 -23.99
CA ASN A 203 -2.81 -9.28 -24.34
C ASN A 203 -2.94 -10.16 -25.58
N ARG A 204 -4.12 -10.73 -25.85
CA ARG A 204 -4.33 -11.63 -26.99
C ARG A 204 -4.66 -10.87 -28.27
N PHE A 205 -5.44 -9.79 -28.19
CA PHE A 205 -6.01 -9.14 -29.37
C PHE A 205 -5.49 -7.72 -29.61
N LEU A 206 -5.44 -6.89 -28.57
CA LEU A 206 -5.14 -5.46 -28.76
C LEU A 206 -3.64 -5.20 -28.87
N PHE A 207 -2.86 -5.60 -27.87
CA PHE A 207 -1.44 -5.31 -27.78
C PHE A 207 -0.61 -5.89 -28.93
N PRO A 208 -0.84 -7.14 -29.40
CA PRO A 208 -0.11 -7.65 -30.57
C PRO A 208 -0.37 -6.84 -31.83
N LYS A 209 -1.61 -6.34 -32.02
CA LYS A 209 -1.96 -5.49 -33.17
C LYS A 209 -1.32 -4.12 -33.06
N LEU A 210 -1.39 -3.49 -31.89
CA LEU A 210 -0.78 -2.18 -31.67
C LEU A 210 0.75 -2.21 -31.83
N ALA A 211 1.40 -3.31 -31.44
CA ALA A 211 2.84 -3.49 -31.60
C ALA A 211 3.27 -3.50 -33.08
N LEU A 212 2.39 -3.89 -34.01
CA LEU A 212 2.69 -3.84 -35.46
C LEU A 212 2.74 -2.40 -36.01
N PHE A 213 2.08 -1.46 -35.35
CA PHE A 213 2.03 -0.05 -35.78
C PHE A 213 3.05 0.83 -35.05
N GLU A 214 3.84 0.24 -34.15
CA GLU A 214 4.63 0.93 -33.14
C GLU A 214 5.66 1.91 -33.69
N GLY A 215 6.31 1.58 -34.81
CA GLY A 215 7.25 2.49 -35.48
C GLY A 215 6.61 3.81 -35.98
N LYS A 216 5.28 3.94 -35.88
CA LYS A 216 4.51 5.14 -36.26
C LYS A 216 3.83 5.82 -35.07
N ILE A 217 3.88 5.24 -33.87
CA ILE A 217 3.18 5.79 -32.70
C ILE A 217 4.11 6.76 -31.97
N ASN A 218 3.69 8.01 -31.84
CA ASN A 218 4.42 9.01 -31.07
C ASN A 218 4.34 8.70 -29.56
N VAL A 219 5.36 9.11 -28.81
CA VAL A 219 5.51 8.96 -27.35
C VAL A 219 4.25 9.43 -26.62
N HIS A 220 3.69 10.59 -26.97
CA HIS A 220 2.48 11.12 -26.34
C HIS A 220 1.26 10.18 -26.47
N SER A 221 1.07 9.58 -27.65
CA SER A 221 -0.04 8.66 -27.89
C SER A 221 0.13 7.34 -27.14
N LEU A 222 1.38 6.85 -27.01
CA LEU A 222 1.69 5.69 -26.16
C LEU A 222 1.43 5.99 -24.68
N THR A 223 1.83 7.17 -24.19
CA THR A 223 1.53 7.60 -22.82
C THR A 223 0.02 7.65 -22.57
N MET A 224 -0.78 8.19 -23.49
CA MET A 224 -2.24 8.19 -23.38
C MET A 224 -2.82 6.77 -23.32
N LEU A 225 -2.31 5.85 -24.14
CA LEU A 225 -2.72 4.44 -24.10
C LEU A 225 -2.41 3.80 -22.74
N ILE A 226 -1.21 4.06 -22.19
CA ILE A 226 -0.80 3.54 -20.88
C ILE A 226 -1.75 4.04 -19.79
N LEU A 227 -2.01 5.35 -19.77
CA LEU A 227 -2.93 5.96 -18.80
C LEU A 227 -4.35 5.41 -18.96
N LEU A 228 -4.83 5.22 -20.20
CA LEU A 228 -6.12 4.60 -20.47
C LEU A 228 -6.21 3.20 -19.87
N VAL A 229 -5.18 2.36 -20.06
CA VAL A 229 -5.15 1.01 -19.47
C VAL A 229 -5.12 1.08 -17.94
N ALA A 230 -4.23 1.89 -17.35
CA ALA A 230 -4.13 2.03 -15.89
C ALA A 230 -5.45 2.48 -15.25
N ILE A 231 -6.06 3.53 -15.80
CA ILE A 231 -7.33 4.08 -15.31
C ILE A 231 -8.47 3.07 -15.51
N THR A 232 -8.57 2.43 -16.67
CA THR A 232 -9.67 1.48 -16.96
C THR A 232 -9.70 0.32 -15.95
N PHE A 233 -8.55 -0.30 -15.68
CA PHE A 233 -8.50 -1.39 -14.70
C PHE A 233 -8.80 -0.90 -13.29
N THR A 234 -8.29 0.29 -12.93
CA THR A 234 -8.52 0.88 -11.61
C THR A 234 -10.00 1.20 -11.39
N VAL A 235 -10.67 1.79 -12.38
CA VAL A 235 -12.12 2.07 -12.35
C VAL A 235 -12.92 0.78 -12.22
N ILE A 236 -12.58 -0.27 -12.97
CA ILE A 236 -13.25 -1.58 -12.86
C ILE A 236 -13.03 -2.17 -11.46
N SER A 237 -11.80 -2.12 -10.95
CA SER A 237 -11.43 -2.62 -9.62
C SER A 237 -12.23 -1.93 -8.52
N GLU A 238 -12.24 -0.59 -8.51
CA GLU A 238 -13.02 0.23 -7.58
C GLU A 238 -14.53 -0.01 -7.69
N TYR A 239 -15.07 -0.15 -8.91
CA TYR A 239 -16.49 -0.47 -9.11
C TYR A 239 -16.90 -1.78 -8.42
N PHE A 240 -16.01 -2.78 -8.40
CA PHE A 240 -16.22 -4.04 -7.68
C PHE A 240 -15.74 -4.01 -6.21
N ASN A 241 -15.32 -2.85 -5.70
CA ASN A 241 -14.74 -2.65 -4.36
C ASN A 241 -13.49 -3.51 -4.11
N LEU A 242 -12.69 -3.77 -5.13
CA LEU A 242 -11.41 -4.50 -5.01
C LEU A 242 -10.24 -3.57 -4.65
N GLY A 243 -10.44 -2.26 -4.68
CA GLY A 243 -9.42 -1.25 -4.36
C GLY A 243 -8.59 -0.78 -5.56
N ILE A 244 -8.06 0.43 -5.46
CA ILE A 244 -7.19 1.07 -6.45
C ILE A 244 -5.95 0.20 -6.76
N LEU A 245 -5.35 -0.38 -5.71
CA LEU A 245 -4.07 -1.10 -5.81
C LEU A 245 -4.15 -2.30 -6.74
N LEU A 246 -5.15 -3.17 -6.51
CA LEU A 246 -5.33 -4.39 -7.28
C LEU A 246 -5.54 -4.08 -8.76
N GLY A 247 -6.37 -3.09 -9.09
CA GLY A 247 -6.59 -2.64 -10.48
C GLY A 247 -5.30 -2.12 -11.12
N ALA A 248 -4.56 -1.26 -10.43
CA ALA A 248 -3.32 -0.69 -10.91
C ALA A 248 -2.22 -1.74 -11.14
N ILE A 249 -2.00 -2.66 -10.19
CA ILE A 249 -1.02 -3.76 -10.33
C ILE A 249 -1.38 -4.65 -11.52
N ILE A 250 -2.65 -5.06 -11.66
CA ILE A 250 -3.07 -5.94 -12.77
C ILE A 250 -2.91 -5.21 -14.10
N ALA A 251 -3.20 -3.91 -14.19
CA ALA A 251 -2.93 -3.13 -15.39
C ALA A 251 -1.43 -3.11 -15.74
N GLY A 252 -0.56 -2.88 -14.74
CA GLY A 252 0.89 -2.88 -14.94
C GLY A 252 1.40 -4.23 -15.46
N ILE A 253 1.00 -5.32 -14.78
CA ILE A 253 1.34 -6.69 -15.18
C ILE A 253 0.83 -6.99 -16.61
N THR A 254 -0.38 -6.54 -16.92
CA THR A 254 -1.01 -6.72 -18.23
C THR A 254 -0.21 -6.00 -19.32
N PHE A 255 0.23 -4.78 -19.06
CA PHE A 255 0.96 -3.95 -20.03
C PHE A 255 2.43 -4.37 -20.19
N GLN A 256 3.02 -5.08 -19.23
CA GLN A 256 4.41 -5.54 -19.25
C GLN A 256 4.79 -6.24 -20.56
N LYS A 257 3.94 -7.14 -21.07
CA LYS A 257 4.22 -7.90 -22.31
C LYS A 257 4.29 -7.01 -23.55
N PHE A 258 3.52 -5.93 -23.57
CA PHE A 258 3.58 -4.92 -24.62
C PHE A 258 4.83 -4.06 -24.46
N SER A 259 5.16 -3.66 -23.22
CA SER A 259 6.38 -2.93 -22.91
C SER A 259 7.66 -3.63 -23.38
N LEU A 260 7.79 -4.93 -23.13
CA LEU A 260 9.00 -5.70 -23.43
C LEU A 260 9.29 -5.88 -24.93
N LYS A 261 8.29 -5.70 -25.80
CA LYS A 261 8.44 -5.90 -27.25
C LYS A 261 8.77 -4.61 -28.00
N SER A 262 8.76 -3.48 -27.31
CA SER A 262 8.78 -2.14 -27.90
C SER A 262 10.03 -1.37 -27.55
N ASN A 263 10.71 -0.85 -28.57
CA ASN A 263 11.88 0.02 -28.37
C ASN A 263 11.49 1.45 -27.94
N SER A 264 10.27 1.92 -28.22
CA SER A 264 9.79 3.26 -27.87
C SER A 264 9.21 3.38 -26.46
N ASN A 265 8.87 2.24 -25.83
CA ASN A 265 8.23 2.22 -24.51
C ASN A 265 9.14 2.69 -23.37
N GLY A 266 10.47 2.57 -23.49
CA GLY A 266 11.41 3.04 -22.47
C GLY A 266 11.25 4.52 -22.12
N ARG A 267 11.21 5.40 -23.14
CA ARG A 267 11.02 6.86 -22.92
C ARG A 267 9.65 7.19 -22.32
N CYS A 268 8.59 6.48 -22.75
CA CYS A 268 7.26 6.70 -22.21
C CYS A 268 7.19 6.34 -20.72
N ILE A 269 7.82 5.23 -20.34
CA ILE A 269 7.89 4.77 -18.94
C ILE A 269 8.73 5.74 -18.10
N GLU A 270 9.84 6.28 -18.62
CA GLU A 270 10.62 7.30 -17.92
C GLU A 270 9.82 8.58 -17.66
N ILE A 271 9.04 9.05 -18.64
CA ILE A 271 8.13 10.19 -18.47
C ILE A 271 7.09 9.89 -17.38
N LEU A 272 6.44 8.73 -17.45
CA LEU A 272 5.46 8.33 -16.44
C LEU A 272 6.08 8.15 -15.06
N ARG A 273 7.30 7.64 -14.97
CA ARG A 273 8.04 7.52 -13.72
C ARG A 273 8.37 8.88 -13.13
N SER A 274 8.72 9.85 -13.97
CA SER A 274 8.95 11.24 -13.54
C SER A 274 7.66 11.86 -12.98
N ILE A 275 6.51 11.62 -13.63
CA ILE A 275 5.20 12.09 -13.14
C ILE A 275 4.82 11.37 -11.84
N ALA A 276 5.00 10.05 -11.77
CA ALA A 276 4.59 9.25 -10.62
C ALA A 276 5.49 9.48 -9.40
N TYR A 277 6.81 9.45 -9.53
CA TYR A 277 7.73 9.60 -8.39
C TYR A 277 8.10 11.07 -8.11
N GLY A 278 8.05 11.95 -9.12
CA GLY A 278 8.42 13.35 -8.97
C GLY A 278 7.25 14.29 -8.65
N PHE A 279 6.01 13.90 -8.95
CA PHE A 279 4.84 14.76 -8.75
C PHE A 279 3.73 14.10 -7.93
N LEU A 280 3.07 13.06 -8.45
CA LEU A 280 1.87 12.50 -7.82
C LEU A 280 2.16 11.62 -6.59
N GLY A 281 3.27 10.89 -6.61
CA GLY A 281 3.74 10.06 -5.49
C GLY A 281 4.06 10.88 -4.24
N PRO A 282 4.79 12.00 -4.35
CA PRO A 282 4.96 12.92 -3.24
C PRO A 282 3.65 13.41 -2.62
N ILE A 283 2.63 13.67 -3.43
CA ILE A 283 1.29 14.07 -2.95
C ILE A 283 0.64 12.94 -2.15
N PHE A 284 0.73 11.70 -2.63
CA PHE A 284 0.25 10.53 -1.89
C PHE A 284 1.00 10.33 -0.56
N PHE A 285 2.33 10.35 -0.56
CA PHE A 285 3.14 10.18 0.65
C PHE A 285 2.98 11.33 1.65
N PHE A 286 2.79 12.56 1.16
CA PHE A 286 2.44 13.69 2.01
C PHE A 286 1.09 13.50 2.70
N LYS A 287 0.08 12.96 2.00
CA LYS A 287 -1.22 12.59 2.59
C LYS A 287 -1.06 11.60 3.73
N ILE A 288 -0.25 10.56 3.51
CA ILE A 288 0.08 9.58 4.55
C ILE A 288 0.66 10.31 5.77
N GLY A 289 1.63 11.19 5.55
CA GLY A 289 2.25 11.99 6.60
C GLY A 289 1.26 12.84 7.40
N LEU A 290 0.31 13.49 6.72
CA LEU A 290 -0.72 14.33 7.34
C LEU A 290 -1.78 13.54 8.11
N SER A 291 -2.01 12.28 7.74
CA SER A 291 -2.99 11.41 8.42
C SER A 291 -2.51 10.86 9.78
N ILE A 292 -1.23 11.06 10.11
CA ILE A 292 -0.61 10.59 11.35
C ILE A 292 -1.06 11.48 12.52
N THR A 293 -1.75 10.90 13.50
CA THR A 293 -2.25 11.63 14.67
C THR A 293 -1.53 11.19 15.94
N LEU A 294 -0.68 12.06 16.52
CA LEU A 294 0.08 11.72 17.73
C LEU A 294 -0.81 11.61 18.99
N ASP A 295 -1.94 12.31 19.02
CA ASP A 295 -2.90 12.25 20.12
C ASP A 295 -3.44 10.83 20.35
N SER A 296 -3.62 10.05 19.27
CA SER A 296 -4.04 8.64 19.33
C SER A 296 -3.05 7.74 20.10
N ILE A 297 -1.76 8.07 20.05
CA ILE A 297 -0.70 7.30 20.73
C ILE A 297 -0.69 7.60 22.23
N ILE A 298 -0.93 8.85 22.62
CA ILE A 298 -0.82 9.30 24.02
C ILE A 298 -2.00 8.81 24.85
N ARG A 299 -3.24 8.90 24.32
CA ARG A 299 -4.47 8.57 25.06
C ARG A 299 -4.62 7.09 25.40
N SER A 300 -4.13 6.21 24.52
CA SER A 300 -4.28 4.75 24.65
C SER A 300 -2.93 4.02 24.63
N LEU A 301 -1.89 4.62 25.22
CA LEU A 301 -0.50 4.16 25.09
C LEU A 301 -0.31 2.68 25.45
N SER A 302 -0.90 2.21 26.55
CA SER A 302 -0.72 0.81 27.01
C SER A 302 -1.26 -0.20 26.00
N LEU A 303 -2.51 -0.02 25.55
CA LEU A 303 -3.15 -0.91 24.58
C LEU A 303 -2.45 -0.78 23.22
N THR A 304 -2.08 0.43 22.81
CA THR A 304 -1.35 0.67 21.56
C THR A 304 -0.04 -0.09 21.51
N LEU A 305 0.77 -0.04 22.58
CA LEU A 305 2.05 -0.76 22.64
C LEU A 305 1.87 -2.28 22.64
N LEU A 306 0.85 -2.79 23.32
CA LEU A 306 0.53 -4.22 23.31
C LEU A 306 0.07 -4.69 21.93
N LEU A 307 -0.81 -3.93 21.26
CA LEU A 307 -1.26 -4.24 19.90
C LEU A 307 -0.14 -4.08 18.87
N LEU A 308 0.77 -3.12 19.05
CA LEU A 308 1.97 -2.97 18.22
C LEU A 308 2.89 -4.19 18.38
N PHE A 309 3.10 -4.63 19.62
CA PHE A 309 3.86 -5.83 19.91
C PHE A 309 3.21 -7.08 19.30
N ALA A 310 1.89 -7.20 19.40
CA ALA A 310 1.12 -8.25 18.75
C ALA A 310 1.25 -8.22 17.23
N ASN A 311 1.22 -7.03 16.62
CA ASN A 311 1.45 -6.85 15.19
C ASN A 311 2.82 -7.41 14.81
N PHE A 312 3.90 -6.96 15.46
CA PHE A 312 5.23 -7.47 15.13
C PHE A 312 5.37 -8.98 15.37
N ILE A 313 4.93 -9.51 16.51
CA ILE A 313 5.06 -10.95 16.78
C ILE A 313 4.32 -11.78 15.73
N SER A 314 3.07 -11.42 15.43
CA SER A 314 2.24 -12.17 14.50
C SER A 314 2.87 -12.25 13.11
N LYS A 315 3.36 -11.10 12.63
CA LYS A 315 3.96 -10.92 11.31
C LYS A 315 5.31 -11.64 11.21
N PHE A 316 6.15 -11.51 12.23
CA PHE A 316 7.42 -12.23 12.29
C PHE A 316 7.23 -13.73 12.43
N SER A 317 6.19 -14.19 13.13
CA SER A 317 5.90 -15.62 13.28
C SER A 317 5.48 -16.21 11.93
N ALA A 318 4.61 -15.52 11.20
CA ALA A 318 4.22 -15.91 9.84
C ALA A 318 5.42 -15.91 8.88
N SER A 319 6.22 -14.84 8.87
CA SER A 319 7.39 -14.75 7.99
C SER A 319 8.46 -15.77 8.33
N LEU A 320 8.66 -16.09 9.61
CA LEU A 320 9.62 -17.09 10.07
C LEU A 320 9.22 -18.49 9.58
N ILE A 321 7.97 -18.89 9.79
CA ILE A 321 7.50 -20.23 9.39
C ILE A 321 7.61 -20.39 7.88
N VAL A 322 7.09 -19.43 7.11
CA VAL A 322 7.16 -19.49 5.65
C VAL A 322 8.58 -19.38 5.16
N GLY A 323 9.40 -18.52 5.78
CA GLY A 323 10.80 -18.33 5.46
C GLY A 323 11.64 -19.59 5.65
N LEU A 324 11.47 -20.30 6.76
CA LEU A 324 12.13 -21.57 7.02
C LEU A 324 11.69 -22.66 6.04
N TYR A 325 10.38 -22.79 5.80
CA TYR A 325 9.83 -23.71 4.80
C TYR A 325 10.37 -23.43 3.39
N SER A 326 10.51 -22.15 3.07
CA SER A 326 10.97 -21.61 1.81
C SER A 326 12.49 -21.62 1.63
N ARG A 327 13.26 -22.02 2.65
CA ARG A 327 14.73 -21.94 2.70
C ARG A 327 15.27 -20.53 2.46
N MET A 328 14.58 -19.52 2.97
CA MET A 328 15.03 -18.12 2.93
C MET A 328 16.14 -17.89 3.95
N ASN A 329 17.06 -16.99 3.61
CA ASN A 329 18.08 -16.53 4.55
C ASN A 329 17.43 -15.69 5.66
N TRP A 330 18.02 -15.71 6.86
CA TRP A 330 17.51 -14.92 8.00
C TRP A 330 17.23 -13.46 7.66
N LYS A 331 18.12 -12.82 6.87
CA LYS A 331 17.97 -11.43 6.43
C LYS A 331 16.71 -11.22 5.59
N GLU A 332 16.38 -12.15 4.70
CA GLU A 332 15.17 -12.08 3.87
C GLU A 332 13.92 -12.27 4.73
N ILE A 333 13.94 -13.20 5.70
CA ILE A 333 12.84 -13.45 6.65
C ILE A 333 12.51 -12.18 7.44
N VAL A 334 13.56 -11.52 7.94
CA VAL A 334 13.41 -10.30 8.74
C VAL A 334 12.90 -9.15 7.84
N VAL A 335 13.39 -9.02 6.60
CA VAL A 335 12.88 -8.00 5.65
C VAL A 335 11.40 -8.24 5.32
N VAL A 336 10.99 -9.48 5.07
CA VAL A 336 9.58 -9.82 4.86
C VAL A 336 8.75 -9.49 6.10
N GLY A 337 9.18 -9.94 7.27
CA GLY A 337 8.50 -9.67 8.55
C GLY A 337 8.27 -8.17 8.81
N TRP A 338 9.30 -7.35 8.59
CA TRP A 338 9.17 -5.89 8.66
C TRP A 338 8.23 -5.34 7.58
N GLY A 339 8.38 -5.77 6.32
CA GLY A 339 7.57 -5.30 5.20
C GLY A 339 6.08 -5.54 5.42
N ILE A 340 5.69 -6.74 5.85
CA ILE A 340 4.28 -7.06 6.13
C ILE A 340 3.77 -6.49 7.47
N SER A 341 4.65 -5.93 8.31
CA SER A 341 4.22 -5.27 9.56
C SER A 341 3.70 -3.85 9.33
N ALA A 342 3.92 -3.27 8.14
CA ALA A 342 3.43 -1.94 7.77
C ALA A 342 1.91 -1.91 7.77
N LYS A 343 1.31 -0.87 8.35
CA LYS A 343 -0.15 -0.73 8.40
C LYS A 343 -0.60 0.69 8.10
N PHE A 344 -1.52 0.83 7.16
CA PHE A 344 -2.03 2.11 6.66
C PHE A 344 -3.41 1.93 6.02
N SER A 345 -4.19 3.03 5.98
CA SER A 345 -5.49 3.22 5.31
C SER A 345 -6.60 2.21 5.62
N MET A 346 -6.84 1.27 4.71
CA MET A 346 -8.13 0.61 4.49
C MET A 346 -8.48 -0.39 5.60
N GLY A 347 -7.46 -1.01 6.22
CA GLY A 347 -7.62 -1.83 7.41
C GLY A 347 -8.21 -1.10 8.64
N ILE A 348 -8.32 0.23 8.63
CA ILE A 348 -9.00 1.02 9.70
C ILE A 348 -10.52 1.04 9.52
N ILE A 349 -11.04 0.84 8.30
CA ILE A 349 -12.47 0.94 7.99
C ILE A 349 -13.35 0.05 8.89
N PRO A 350 -13.03 -1.24 9.12
CA PRO A 350 -13.86 -2.08 10.01
C PRO A 350 -13.92 -1.53 11.44
N ALA A 351 -12.81 -0.98 11.95
CA ALA A 351 -12.75 -0.35 13.26
C ALA A 351 -13.57 0.95 13.30
N GLN A 352 -13.50 1.78 12.25
CA GLN A 352 -14.29 3.00 12.13
C GLN A 352 -15.79 2.70 12.14
N ILE A 353 -16.24 1.66 11.43
CA ILE A 353 -17.65 1.26 11.39
C ILE A 353 -18.13 0.90 12.81
N LEU A 354 -17.36 0.08 13.53
CA LEU A 354 -17.69 -0.33 14.90
C LEU A 354 -17.66 0.85 15.89
N TYR A 355 -16.70 1.76 15.74
CA TYR A 355 -16.57 2.94 16.60
C TYR A 355 -17.76 3.90 16.40
N SER A 356 -18.09 4.19 15.14
CA SER A 356 -19.20 5.09 14.79
C SER A 356 -20.56 4.55 15.28
N ALA A 357 -20.67 3.23 15.43
CA ALA A 357 -21.85 2.55 15.94
C ALA A 357 -21.87 2.37 17.46
N GLY A 358 -20.82 2.78 18.17
CA GLY A 358 -20.69 2.63 19.62
C GLY A 358 -20.39 1.20 20.09
N PHE A 359 -19.97 0.29 19.20
CA PHE A 359 -19.56 -1.07 19.59
C PHE A 359 -18.17 -1.11 20.21
N ILE A 360 -17.30 -0.18 19.82
CA ILE A 360 -15.99 0.02 20.44
C ILE A 360 -15.89 1.45 20.97
N ASP A 361 -15.15 1.62 22.05
CA ASP A 361 -14.91 2.92 22.66
C ASP A 361 -13.75 3.64 21.96
N GLU A 362 -13.50 4.88 22.42
CA GLU A 362 -12.39 5.69 21.92
C GLU A 362 -11.04 5.00 22.15
N ILE A 363 -10.85 4.34 23.29
CA ILE A 363 -9.57 3.73 23.67
C ILE A 363 -9.15 2.64 22.66
N LEU A 364 -10.05 1.71 22.32
CA LEU A 364 -9.73 0.66 21.35
C LEU A 364 -9.52 1.25 19.96
N PHE A 365 -10.36 2.19 19.55
CA PHE A 365 -10.25 2.83 18.24
C PHE A 365 -8.94 3.62 18.07
N THR A 366 -8.60 4.49 19.04
CA THR A 366 -7.36 5.26 19.02
C THR A 366 -6.13 4.36 19.13
N SER A 367 -6.22 3.25 19.87
CA SER A 367 -5.08 2.33 19.96
C SER A 367 -4.77 1.66 18.62
N PHE A 368 -5.80 1.33 17.85
CA PHE A 368 -5.65 0.74 16.53
C PHE A 368 -5.07 1.73 15.52
N ILE A 369 -5.52 2.99 15.56
CA ILE A 369 -4.93 4.10 14.80
C ILE A 369 -3.47 4.32 15.22
N GLY A 370 -3.18 4.26 16.53
CA GLY A 370 -1.84 4.40 17.08
C GLY A 370 -0.87 3.35 16.53
N VAL A 371 -1.30 2.10 16.37
CA VAL A 371 -0.50 1.04 15.71
C VAL A 371 -0.21 1.40 14.25
N SER A 372 -1.22 1.83 13.48
CA SER A 372 -1.02 2.26 12.09
C SER A 372 -0.07 3.47 11.99
N THR A 373 -0.21 4.42 12.90
CA THR A 373 0.64 5.61 12.99
C THR A 373 2.09 5.23 13.27
N LEU A 374 2.35 4.42 14.29
CA LEU A 374 3.70 3.98 14.67
C LEU A 374 4.35 3.13 13.58
N THR A 375 3.61 2.20 12.97
CA THR A 375 4.15 1.37 11.88
C THR A 375 4.45 2.19 10.64
N THR A 376 3.61 3.15 10.27
CA THR A 376 3.85 4.10 9.17
C THR A 376 5.08 4.98 9.44
N LEU A 377 5.32 5.36 10.69
CA LEU A 377 6.50 6.14 11.09
C LEU A 377 7.80 5.32 11.08
N ILE A 378 7.75 4.05 11.48
CA ILE A 378 8.97 3.26 11.72
C ILE A 378 9.36 2.49 10.46
N ILE A 379 8.41 1.81 9.82
CA ILE A 379 8.69 0.73 8.87
C ILE A 379 9.31 1.24 7.57
N PRO A 380 8.82 2.32 6.93
CA PRO A 380 9.46 2.85 5.73
C PRO A 380 10.96 3.10 5.90
N PHE A 381 11.39 3.63 7.05
CA PHE A 381 12.80 3.94 7.34
C PHE A 381 13.60 2.69 7.69
N THR A 382 13.09 1.84 8.59
CA THR A 382 13.80 0.63 9.01
C THR A 382 13.93 -0.35 7.85
N LEU A 383 12.86 -0.54 7.06
CA LEU A 383 12.87 -1.38 5.88
C LEU A 383 13.87 -0.87 4.85
N SER A 384 13.89 0.44 4.57
CA SER A 384 14.86 1.03 3.63
C SER A 384 16.30 0.79 4.07
N TYR A 385 16.59 1.02 5.35
CA TYR A 385 17.92 0.78 5.91
C TYR A 385 18.33 -0.70 5.82
N MET A 386 17.42 -1.62 6.15
CA MET A 386 17.70 -3.06 6.12
C MET A 386 17.90 -3.58 4.69
N VAL A 387 17.02 -3.19 3.75
CA VAL A 387 17.14 -3.56 2.34
C VAL A 387 18.46 -3.08 1.77
N LYS A 388 18.87 -1.84 2.09
CA LYS A 388 20.17 -1.32 1.68
C LYS A 388 21.33 -2.15 2.26
N ARG A 389 21.31 -2.41 3.57
CA ARG A 389 22.38 -3.14 4.26
C ARG A 389 22.50 -4.60 3.81
N TRP A 390 21.40 -5.22 3.43
CA TRP A 390 21.32 -6.63 3.08
C TRP A 390 21.02 -6.90 1.61
N ARG A 391 21.22 -5.90 0.73
CA ARG A 391 20.90 -5.96 -0.71
C ARG A 391 21.37 -7.25 -1.37
N ASN A 392 22.63 -7.63 -1.16
CA ASN A 392 23.24 -8.82 -1.76
C ASN A 392 22.59 -10.14 -1.31
N ASN A 393 21.95 -10.16 -0.13
CA ASN A 393 21.23 -11.33 0.36
C ASN A 393 19.79 -11.39 -0.14
N ILE A 394 19.21 -10.26 -0.53
CA ILE A 394 17.83 -10.12 -1.03
C ILE A 394 17.78 -10.29 -2.55
N LEU A 395 18.87 -9.96 -3.24
CA LEU A 395 19.07 -10.13 -4.68
C LEU A 395 20.23 -11.10 -4.98
N PRO A 396 20.16 -12.38 -4.57
CA PRO A 396 21.27 -13.30 -4.81
C PRO A 396 21.51 -13.59 -6.30
N ASP A 397 20.48 -13.47 -7.15
CA ASP A 397 20.51 -13.88 -8.57
C ASP A 397 20.61 -12.70 -9.57
N PHE A 398 20.76 -11.46 -9.08
CA PHE A 398 20.99 -10.28 -9.92
C PHE A 398 22.42 -9.75 -9.71
N SER A 399 23.42 -10.59 -9.97
CA SER A 399 24.73 -10.09 -10.35
C SER A 399 24.63 -9.51 -11.77
N PRO A 400 25.27 -8.37 -12.08
CA PRO A 400 25.24 -7.77 -13.41
C PRO A 400 25.69 -8.72 -14.52
#